data_AF-A0A7X0NP10-F1
#
_entry.id   AF-A0A7X0NP10-F1
#
_cell.length_a   1.000
_cell.length_b   1.000
_cell.length_c   1.000
_cell.angle_alpha   90.00
_cell.angle_beta   90.00
_cell.angle_gamma   90.00
#
_symmetry.space_group_name_H-M   'P 1'
#
loop_
_entity.id
_entity.type
_entity.pdbx_description
1 polymer ?
#
loop_
_entity_poly.entity_id
_entity_poly.type
_entity_poly.pdbx_seq_one_letter_code
_entity_poly.pdbx_strand_id
1 'polypeptide(L)'
;MMQRFGPGPYPLMPPAPQKKKRNNTVVIVTLVVGVVVLLLGGGAIGAYVYVNEQRQALAPAFPSTAPTMQPPPSTPPSALATLSPPSPVPSPTTPGRGGASTPLVHEEFQDWDHARDSATFSARKVAGWTYESCDPLDAEGVLADHDCERAVQLAYSAKSGHVKILQIMASFPTEQDAKSTATRLLQGRRTDRAFTWKTSYIHGYYGRVLPVWSKSYLIVTVVSTDKTGKPDAMKFLAYLMSDRLRYFGQRDRIA
;
A
#
# COMPACT_ATOMS: atom_id res chain seq x y z
N MET A 1 68.60 -38.23 51.36
CA MET A 1 67.27 -38.47 50.76
C MET A 1 66.29 -37.48 51.38
N MET A 2 65.81 -36.50 50.62
CA MET A 2 64.83 -35.51 51.08
C MET A 2 63.68 -35.45 50.07
N GLN A 3 62.47 -35.80 50.53
CA GLN A 3 61.23 -35.81 49.77
C GLN A 3 60.63 -34.39 49.69
N ARG A 4 60.21 -34.00 48.48
CA ARG A 4 59.48 -32.75 48.21
C ARG A 4 57.99 -32.95 48.52
N PHE A 5 57.40 -32.06 49.31
CA PHE A 5 55.95 -31.91 49.46
C PHE A 5 55.39 -31.01 48.35
N GLY A 6 54.39 -31.51 47.61
CA GLY A 6 53.56 -30.72 46.69
C GLY A 6 52.15 -30.51 47.26
N PRO A 7 51.48 -29.39 46.96
CA PRO A 7 50.15 -29.08 47.49
C PRO A 7 49.06 -29.94 46.81
N GLY A 8 48.14 -30.46 47.63
CA GLY A 8 47.04 -31.33 47.21
C GLY A 8 45.88 -30.61 46.50
N PRO A 9 44.99 -31.35 45.83
CA PRO A 9 43.89 -30.80 45.03
C PRO A 9 42.69 -30.40 45.90
N TYR A 10 42.06 -29.27 45.56
CA TYR A 10 40.77 -28.85 46.11
C TYR A 10 39.60 -29.59 45.44
N PRO A 11 38.51 -29.91 46.17
CA PRO A 11 37.36 -30.60 45.61
C PRO A 11 36.49 -29.69 44.73
N LEU A 12 36.04 -30.24 43.61
CA LEU A 12 35.12 -29.61 42.65
C LEU A 12 33.70 -29.55 43.21
N MET A 13 33.12 -28.36 43.19
CA MET A 13 31.73 -28.08 43.59
C MET A 13 30.76 -28.42 42.43
N PRO A 14 29.58 -29.02 42.69
CA PRO A 14 28.64 -29.38 41.63
C PRO A 14 27.95 -28.15 41.02
N PRO A 15 27.62 -28.17 39.71
CA PRO A 15 26.97 -27.05 39.04
C PRO A 15 25.53 -26.86 39.50
N ALA A 16 25.13 -25.60 39.68
CA ALA A 16 23.78 -25.21 40.05
C ALA A 16 22.75 -25.54 38.94
N PRO A 17 21.51 -25.88 39.29
CA PRO A 17 20.47 -26.21 38.32
C PRO A 17 20.08 -24.97 37.49
N GLN A 18 20.22 -25.08 36.17
CA GLN A 18 19.82 -24.02 35.24
C GLN A 18 18.30 -23.91 35.17
N LYS A 19 17.77 -22.72 35.47
CA LYS A 19 16.35 -22.40 35.29
C LYS A 19 16.00 -22.42 33.79
N LYS A 20 15.12 -23.34 33.41
CA LYS A 20 14.55 -23.49 32.07
C LYS A 20 13.91 -22.18 31.62
N LYS A 21 14.55 -21.46 30.71
CA LYS A 21 14.04 -20.23 30.09
C LYS A 21 12.80 -20.57 29.26
N ARG A 22 11.63 -20.12 29.71
CA ARG A 22 10.36 -20.38 29.03
C ARG A 22 10.29 -19.50 27.77
N ASN A 23 10.12 -20.14 26.60
CA ASN A 23 10.12 -19.48 25.30
C ASN A 23 8.83 -18.66 25.10
N ASN A 24 8.81 -17.44 25.63
CA ASN A 24 7.75 -16.45 25.41
C ASN A 24 7.72 -15.97 23.95
N THR A 25 8.72 -16.30 23.14
CA THR A 25 8.80 -15.95 21.71
C THR A 25 7.60 -16.49 20.93
N VAL A 26 7.14 -17.71 21.22
CA VAL A 26 5.98 -18.27 20.52
C VAL A 26 4.72 -17.49 20.88
N VAL A 27 4.52 -17.15 22.16
CA VAL A 27 3.36 -16.37 22.62
C VAL A 27 3.37 -14.96 22.03
N ILE A 28 4.54 -14.30 21.98
CA ILE A 28 4.69 -12.96 21.42
C ILE A 28 4.46 -12.98 19.91
N VAL A 29 5.00 -13.96 19.19
CA VAL A 29 4.81 -14.09 17.73
C VAL A 29 3.33 -14.37 17.41
N THR A 30 2.67 -15.25 18.17
CA THR A 30 1.24 -15.55 17.97
C THR A 30 0.38 -14.32 18.28
N LEU A 31 0.74 -13.54 19.31
CA LEU A 31 0.03 -12.32 19.67
C LEU A 31 0.24 -11.21 18.62
N VAL A 32 1.46 -11.03 18.10
CA VAL A 32 1.74 -10.03 17.07
C VAL A 32 1.05 -10.40 15.76
N VAL A 33 1.09 -11.66 15.34
CA VAL A 33 0.36 -12.13 14.14
C VAL A 33 -1.15 -12.00 14.35
N GLY A 34 -1.67 -12.39 15.51
CA GLY A 34 -3.09 -12.24 15.85
C GLY A 34 -3.54 -10.78 15.85
N VAL A 35 -2.74 -9.87 16.43
CA VAL A 35 -3.01 -8.43 16.39
C VAL A 35 -2.95 -7.91 14.96
N VAL A 36 -1.93 -8.25 14.16
CA VAL A 36 -1.85 -7.81 12.75
C VAL A 36 -3.05 -8.31 11.95
N VAL A 37 -3.47 -9.57 12.11
CA VAL A 37 -4.67 -10.11 11.45
C VAL A 37 -5.95 -9.42 11.96
N LEU A 38 -6.06 -9.09 13.24
CA LEU A 38 -7.23 -8.41 13.83
C LEU A 38 -7.28 -6.91 13.47
N LEU A 39 -6.11 -6.28 13.27
CA LEU A 39 -5.97 -4.94 12.71
C LEU A 39 -6.36 -4.92 11.22
N LEU A 40 -5.97 -5.94 10.45
CA LEU A 40 -6.26 -6.08 9.02
C LEU A 40 -7.68 -6.61 8.71
N GLY A 41 -8.28 -7.37 9.63
CA GLY A 41 -9.64 -7.92 9.55
C GLY A 41 -10.74 -6.93 9.92
N GLY A 42 -10.40 -5.66 10.25
CA GLY A 42 -11.38 -4.58 10.42
C GLY A 42 -11.52 -3.99 11.83
N GLY A 43 -10.82 -4.50 12.84
CA GLY A 43 -10.98 -4.03 14.22
C GLY A 43 -10.41 -2.63 14.49
N ALA A 44 -9.20 -2.33 14.01
CA ALA A 44 -8.56 -1.05 14.33
C ALA A 44 -8.92 0.10 13.39
N ILE A 45 -9.32 -0.19 12.17
CA ILE A 45 -9.82 0.86 11.27
C ILE A 45 -11.15 1.39 11.83
N GLY A 46 -12.01 0.50 12.35
CA GLY A 46 -13.23 0.89 13.07
C GLY A 46 -12.95 1.66 14.37
N ALA A 47 -12.04 1.18 15.22
CA ALA A 47 -11.71 1.87 16.47
C ALA A 47 -11.03 3.24 16.26
N TYR A 48 -10.15 3.38 15.26
CA TYR A 48 -9.46 4.64 14.98
C TYR A 48 -10.40 5.69 14.37
N VAL A 49 -11.35 5.30 13.52
CA VAL A 49 -12.38 6.20 12.99
C VAL A 49 -13.40 6.55 14.09
N TYR A 50 -13.85 5.58 14.89
CA TYR A 50 -14.83 5.80 15.96
C TYR A 50 -14.31 6.73 17.07
N VAL A 51 -13.05 6.58 17.50
CA VAL A 51 -12.44 7.45 18.52
C VAL A 51 -12.16 8.86 17.99
N ASN A 52 -11.94 9.02 16.69
CA ASN A 52 -11.73 10.33 16.07
C ASN A 52 -13.05 11.08 15.80
N GLU A 53 -14.14 10.38 15.49
CA GLU A 53 -15.47 10.99 15.34
C GLU A 53 -16.06 11.48 16.68
N GLN A 54 -15.85 10.77 17.79
CA GLN A 54 -16.26 11.25 19.11
C GLN A 54 -15.58 12.56 19.54
N ARG A 55 -14.40 12.90 18.99
CA ARG A 55 -13.73 14.18 19.26
C ARG A 55 -14.25 15.34 18.40
N GLN A 56 -14.92 15.07 17.29
CA GLN A 56 -15.48 16.11 16.39
C GLN A 56 -16.97 16.38 16.63
N ALA A 57 -17.67 15.51 17.38
CA ALA A 57 -19.08 15.69 17.74
C ALA A 57 -19.35 16.75 18.83
N LEU A 58 -18.32 17.40 19.39
CA LEU A 58 -18.46 18.56 20.27
C LEU A 58 -17.93 19.83 19.59
N ALA A 59 -18.64 20.32 18.58
CA ALA A 59 -18.54 21.70 18.14
C ALA A 59 -19.95 22.21 17.77
N PRO A 60 -20.42 23.34 18.33
CA PRO A 60 -21.78 23.81 18.16
C PRO A 60 -22.07 24.27 16.73
N ALA A 61 -23.25 23.89 16.24
CA ALA A 61 -23.79 24.22 14.93
C ALA A 61 -24.09 25.73 14.80
N PHE A 62 -23.65 26.34 13.70
CA PHE A 62 -24.19 27.60 13.19
C PHE A 62 -25.00 27.30 11.91
N PRO A 63 -26.25 27.80 11.79
CA PRO A 63 -27.01 27.67 10.56
C PRO A 63 -26.58 28.75 9.56
N SER A 64 -26.35 28.37 8.30
CA SER A 64 -26.35 29.33 7.19
C SER A 64 -27.09 28.70 6.01
N THR A 65 -28.30 29.21 5.77
CA THR A 65 -29.21 28.80 4.69
C THR A 65 -29.00 29.68 3.46
N ALA A 66 -29.00 29.04 2.29
CA ALA A 66 -28.71 29.55 0.95
C ALA A 66 -29.75 30.53 0.35
N PRO A 67 -29.48 31.11 -0.85
CA PRO A 67 -30.54 31.48 -1.78
C PRO A 67 -30.43 30.78 -3.16
N THR A 68 -31.52 30.05 -3.45
CA THR A 68 -32.41 30.03 -4.64
C THR A 68 -31.87 30.20 -6.07
N MET A 69 -32.23 29.21 -6.92
CA MET A 69 -32.10 29.14 -8.39
C MET A 69 -33.08 30.05 -9.16
N GLN A 70 -32.71 30.41 -10.40
CA GLN A 70 -33.66 30.80 -11.46
C GLN A 70 -33.08 30.48 -12.87
N PRO A 71 -33.85 29.87 -13.82
CA PRO A 71 -33.45 29.72 -15.23
C PRO A 71 -34.44 30.49 -16.20
N PRO A 72 -34.34 30.34 -17.54
CA PRO A 72 -33.86 31.31 -18.56
C PRO A 72 -35.00 31.92 -19.44
N PRO A 73 -34.78 32.66 -20.58
CA PRO A 73 -34.64 32.00 -21.91
C PRO A 73 -33.97 32.78 -23.12
N SER A 74 -33.77 32.05 -24.23
CA SER A 74 -33.93 32.41 -25.69
C SER A 74 -32.83 32.99 -26.63
N THR A 75 -32.24 32.09 -27.46
CA THR A 75 -32.16 31.99 -28.98
C THR A 75 -31.41 33.03 -29.92
N PRO A 76 -31.03 32.66 -31.19
CA PRO A 76 -29.76 33.00 -31.91
C PRO A 76 -29.97 33.81 -33.24
N PRO A 77 -28.96 34.07 -34.15
CA PRO A 77 -28.46 33.09 -35.16
C PRO A 77 -27.01 33.26 -35.73
N SER A 78 -26.56 32.19 -36.41
CA SER A 78 -25.67 32.00 -37.59
C SER A 78 -24.43 32.85 -37.92
N ALA A 79 -23.31 32.15 -38.18
CA ALA A 79 -22.51 32.32 -39.41
C ALA A 79 -21.72 31.03 -39.78
N LEU A 80 -21.81 30.66 -41.06
CA LEU A 80 -21.14 29.53 -41.74
C LEU A 80 -19.61 29.73 -41.84
N ALA A 81 -18.86 28.64 -41.76
CA ALA A 81 -17.59 28.48 -42.48
C ALA A 81 -17.34 26.99 -42.83
N THR A 82 -16.67 26.80 -43.96
CA THR A 82 -16.70 25.64 -44.87
C THR A 82 -15.59 24.61 -44.61
N LEU A 83 -15.95 23.32 -44.71
CA LEU A 83 -15.21 22.09 -45.10
C LEU A 83 -13.77 21.84 -44.59
N SER A 84 -13.61 20.76 -43.81
CA SER A 84 -12.53 19.77 -43.95
C SER A 84 -13.00 18.41 -43.40
N PRO A 85 -12.73 17.28 -44.07
CA PRO A 85 -13.12 15.96 -43.57
C PRO A 85 -12.27 15.60 -42.34
N PRO A 86 -12.87 15.22 -41.19
CA PRO A 86 -12.07 14.73 -40.07
C PRO A 86 -11.50 13.35 -40.41
N SER A 87 -10.17 13.23 -40.33
CA SER A 87 -9.47 11.95 -40.21
C SER A 87 -10.14 11.07 -39.15
N PRO A 88 -10.12 9.73 -39.30
CA PRO A 88 -10.72 8.84 -38.31
C PRO A 88 -10.03 9.05 -36.96
N VAL A 89 -10.80 9.59 -36.01
CA VAL A 89 -10.43 9.65 -34.61
C VAL A 89 -10.26 8.20 -34.14
N PRO A 90 -9.10 7.78 -33.61
CA PRO A 90 -9.01 6.48 -32.96
C PRO A 90 -9.97 6.50 -31.77
N SER A 91 -10.92 5.56 -31.77
CA SER A 91 -11.86 5.35 -30.68
C SER A 91 -11.11 5.28 -29.35
N PRO A 92 -11.62 5.88 -28.26
CA PRO A 92 -11.03 5.73 -26.94
C PRO A 92 -11.08 4.26 -26.55
N THR A 93 -9.91 3.61 -26.51
CA THR A 93 -9.78 2.30 -25.87
C THR A 93 -10.02 2.51 -24.39
N THR A 94 -11.23 2.19 -23.92
CA THR A 94 -11.50 2.03 -22.49
C THR A 94 -10.46 1.06 -21.94
N PRO A 95 -9.63 1.45 -20.95
CA PRO A 95 -8.69 0.53 -20.32
C PRO A 95 -9.49 -0.64 -19.71
N GLY A 96 -9.33 -1.82 -20.31
CA GLY A 96 -10.00 -3.03 -19.83
C GLY A 96 -9.43 -3.44 -18.48
N ARG A 97 -10.31 -3.84 -17.55
CA ARG A 97 -9.87 -4.58 -16.36
C ARG A 97 -9.31 -5.91 -16.85
N GLY A 98 -8.00 -6.13 -16.71
CA GLY A 98 -7.36 -7.39 -17.11
C GLY A 98 -7.92 -8.59 -16.33
N GLY A 99 -7.86 -9.78 -16.94
CA GLY A 99 -8.23 -11.06 -16.31
C GLY A 99 -7.00 -11.84 -15.82
N ALA A 100 -7.23 -13.03 -15.25
CA ALA A 100 -6.16 -13.91 -14.72
C ALA A 100 -5.07 -14.25 -15.74
N SER A 101 -5.42 -14.31 -17.03
CA SER A 101 -4.51 -14.60 -18.14
C SER A 101 -3.93 -13.35 -18.80
N THR A 102 -4.38 -12.15 -18.40
CA THR A 102 -3.90 -10.89 -18.97
C THR A 102 -2.67 -10.42 -18.17
N PRO A 103 -1.53 -10.16 -18.84
CA PRO A 103 -0.36 -9.61 -18.17
C PRO A 103 -0.70 -8.34 -17.38
N LEU A 104 -0.12 -8.21 -16.19
CA LEU A 104 -0.28 -7.02 -15.36
C LEU A 104 0.42 -5.83 -16.02
N VAL A 105 -0.34 -4.84 -16.49
CA VAL A 105 0.20 -3.64 -17.15
C VAL A 105 -0.27 -2.36 -16.47
N HIS A 106 0.57 -1.33 -16.47
CA HIS A 106 0.31 -0.11 -15.72
C HIS A 106 -0.88 0.70 -16.27
N GLU A 107 -1.22 0.54 -17.54
CA GLU A 107 -2.31 1.21 -18.27
C GLU A 107 -3.70 0.84 -17.75
N GLU A 108 -3.83 -0.33 -17.10
CA GLU A 108 -5.07 -0.76 -16.43
C GLU A 108 -5.45 0.16 -15.26
N PHE A 109 -4.49 0.95 -14.77
CA PHE A 109 -4.66 1.85 -13.64
C PHE A 109 -4.65 3.29 -14.14
N GLN A 110 -5.79 3.96 -14.01
CA GLN A 110 -5.95 5.36 -14.39
C GLN A 110 -5.83 6.27 -13.16
N ASP A 111 -6.27 7.51 -13.28
CA ASP A 111 -6.56 8.36 -12.13
C ASP A 111 -7.43 7.59 -11.13
N TRP A 112 -7.14 7.79 -9.85
CA TRP A 112 -7.83 7.11 -8.77
C TRP A 112 -8.83 8.06 -8.15
N ASP A 113 -10.10 7.67 -8.16
CA ASP A 113 -11.19 8.33 -7.46
C ASP A 113 -11.85 7.32 -6.51
N HIS A 114 -11.91 7.69 -5.23
CA HIS A 114 -12.60 6.94 -4.20
C HIS A 114 -13.67 7.81 -3.58
N ALA A 115 -14.91 7.37 -3.73
CA ALA A 115 -16.05 7.92 -3.01
C ALA A 115 -16.56 6.85 -2.04
N ARG A 116 -16.50 7.15 -0.74
CA ARG A 116 -17.17 6.35 0.29
C ARG A 116 -17.82 7.28 1.30
N ASP A 117 -19.13 7.11 1.48
CA ASP A 117 -19.96 7.94 2.35
C ASP A 117 -19.82 9.43 2.01
N SER A 118 -19.32 10.25 2.94
CA SER A 118 -19.09 11.69 2.77
C SER A 118 -17.65 12.05 2.34
N ALA A 119 -16.75 11.08 2.25
CA ALA A 119 -15.35 11.32 1.99
C ALA A 119 -14.99 10.99 0.54
N THR A 120 -14.55 12.02 -0.19
CA THR A 120 -14.01 11.89 -1.54
C THR A 120 -12.49 12.06 -1.50
N PHE A 121 -11.79 11.04 -1.99
CA PHE A 121 -10.35 11.07 -2.20
C PHE A 121 -10.08 10.85 -3.67
N SER A 122 -9.24 11.72 -4.24
CA SER A 122 -8.78 11.57 -5.61
C SER A 122 -7.28 11.76 -5.71
N ALA A 123 -6.65 11.02 -6.62
CA ALA A 123 -5.24 11.12 -6.92
C ALA A 123 -5.03 10.95 -8.42
N ARG A 124 -4.37 11.93 -9.04
CA ARG A 124 -3.99 11.87 -10.46
C ARG A 124 -2.81 10.95 -10.64
N LYS A 125 -2.86 10.03 -11.59
CA LYS A 125 -1.71 9.26 -12.01
C LYS A 125 -0.77 10.16 -12.81
N VAL A 126 0.44 10.34 -12.31
CA VAL A 126 1.46 11.20 -12.93
C VAL A 126 2.53 10.41 -13.68
N ALA A 127 2.66 9.11 -13.39
CA ALA A 127 3.51 8.19 -14.13
C ALA A 127 3.13 6.73 -13.88
N GLY A 128 3.53 5.84 -14.77
CA GLY A 128 3.41 4.39 -14.62
C GLY A 128 4.51 3.67 -15.39
N TRP A 129 4.86 2.47 -14.91
CA TRP A 129 5.86 1.60 -15.52
C TRP A 129 5.39 0.15 -15.41
N THR A 130 5.54 -0.60 -16.50
CA THR A 130 5.33 -2.05 -16.55
C THR A 130 6.69 -2.70 -16.65
N TYR A 131 6.91 -3.75 -15.85
CA TYR A 131 8.14 -4.53 -15.83
C TYR A 131 7.82 -5.98 -16.16
N GLU A 132 8.50 -6.52 -17.17
CA GLU A 132 8.38 -7.93 -17.59
C GLU A 132 9.05 -8.90 -16.60
N SER A 133 9.86 -8.39 -15.66
CA SER A 133 10.39 -9.11 -14.51
C SER A 133 10.42 -8.21 -13.28
N CYS A 134 10.57 -8.80 -12.09
CA CYS A 134 10.68 -8.04 -10.85
C CYS A 134 12.10 -7.53 -10.54
N ASP A 135 13.11 -7.98 -11.29
CA ASP A 135 14.53 -7.67 -11.03
C ASP A 135 14.83 -6.16 -10.94
N PRO A 136 14.27 -5.28 -11.81
CA PRO A 136 14.53 -3.84 -11.72
C PRO A 136 14.02 -3.21 -10.42
N LEU A 137 13.07 -3.86 -9.74
CA LEU A 137 12.49 -3.40 -8.49
C LEU A 137 13.10 -4.10 -7.28
N ASP A 138 13.72 -5.27 -7.41
CA ASP A 138 14.16 -6.08 -6.26
C ASP A 138 15.59 -5.74 -5.81
N ALA A 139 15.71 -4.83 -4.84
CA ALA A 139 17.02 -4.37 -4.38
C ALA A 139 17.72 -5.34 -3.43
N GLU A 140 16.97 -6.19 -2.72
CA GLU A 140 17.51 -7.12 -1.71
C GLU A 140 17.26 -8.60 -2.04
N GLY A 141 16.72 -8.93 -3.22
CA GLY A 141 16.37 -10.30 -3.60
C GLY A 141 15.08 -10.83 -2.96
N VAL A 142 14.28 -9.97 -2.32
CA VAL A 142 13.07 -10.41 -1.59
C VAL A 142 11.96 -10.84 -2.53
N LEU A 143 11.87 -10.24 -3.72
CA LEU A 143 10.89 -10.62 -4.72
C LEU A 143 11.33 -11.88 -5.46
N ALA A 144 12.61 -11.96 -5.82
CA ALA A 144 13.22 -13.10 -6.50
C ALA A 144 13.18 -14.38 -5.64
N ASP A 145 13.37 -14.26 -4.32
CA ASP A 145 13.30 -15.39 -3.37
C ASP A 145 11.93 -16.09 -3.34
N HIS A 146 10.91 -15.49 -3.94
CA HIS A 146 9.55 -16.01 -4.01
C HIS A 146 9.01 -16.04 -5.45
N ASP A 147 9.90 -16.12 -6.45
CA ASP A 147 9.52 -16.31 -7.87
C ASP A 147 8.63 -15.20 -8.44
N CYS A 148 8.82 -13.95 -8.01
CA CYS A 148 8.10 -12.81 -8.56
C CYS A 148 8.24 -12.72 -10.09
N GLU A 149 7.12 -12.76 -10.81
CA GLU A 149 7.12 -12.89 -12.27
C GLU A 149 7.16 -11.55 -12.98
N ARG A 150 6.31 -10.61 -12.55
CA ARG A 150 6.14 -9.29 -13.18
C ARG A 150 5.75 -8.27 -12.15
N ALA A 151 5.93 -7.00 -12.50
CA ALA A 151 5.50 -5.91 -11.66
C ALA A 151 5.07 -4.68 -12.44
N VAL A 152 4.26 -3.86 -11.80
CA VAL A 152 3.97 -2.49 -12.24
C VAL A 152 4.28 -1.53 -11.10
N GLN A 153 4.70 -0.33 -11.47
CA GLN A 153 4.89 0.77 -10.53
C GLN A 153 4.08 1.97 -10.99
N LEU A 154 3.39 2.63 -10.08
CA LEU A 154 2.52 3.77 -10.34
C LEU A 154 2.89 4.92 -9.42
N ALA A 155 2.99 6.12 -9.98
CA ALA A 155 3.13 7.34 -9.22
C ALA A 155 1.84 8.16 -9.32
N TYR A 156 1.32 8.59 -8.18
CA TYR A 156 0.17 9.48 -8.08
C TYR A 156 0.50 10.77 -7.35
N SER A 157 -0.29 11.81 -7.66
CA SER A 157 -0.30 13.07 -6.95
C SER A 157 -1.72 13.45 -6.56
N ALA A 158 -1.90 13.86 -5.31
CA ALA A 158 -3.17 14.30 -4.77
C ALA A 158 -2.99 15.60 -3.98
N LYS A 159 -4.11 16.24 -3.64
CA LYS A 159 -4.15 17.50 -2.86
C LYS A 159 -3.17 18.53 -3.41
N SER A 160 -3.27 18.83 -4.70
CA SER A 160 -2.40 19.82 -5.39
C SER A 160 -0.90 19.56 -5.26
N GLY A 161 -0.47 18.30 -5.10
CA GLY A 161 0.94 17.93 -4.96
C GLY A 161 1.42 17.73 -3.53
N HIS A 162 0.62 18.08 -2.52
CA HIS A 162 0.95 17.91 -1.10
C HIS A 162 0.97 16.43 -0.67
N VAL A 163 0.35 15.55 -1.46
CA VAL A 163 0.38 14.10 -1.29
C VAL A 163 0.94 13.46 -2.55
N LYS A 164 1.99 12.67 -2.42
CA LYS A 164 2.56 11.85 -3.49
C LYS A 164 2.50 10.38 -3.08
N ILE A 165 2.12 9.51 -3.99
CA ILE A 165 1.94 8.09 -3.71
C ILE A 165 2.73 7.30 -4.74
N LEU A 166 3.52 6.34 -4.28
CA LEU A 166 4.20 5.37 -5.12
C LEU A 166 3.66 3.98 -4.76
N GLN A 167 3.12 3.28 -5.75
CA GLN A 167 2.52 1.96 -5.56
C GLN A 167 3.21 0.95 -6.47
N ILE A 168 3.71 -0.13 -5.89
CA ILE A 168 4.21 -1.30 -6.62
C ILE A 168 3.15 -2.39 -6.49
N MET A 169 2.83 -3.04 -7.60
CA MET A 169 2.01 -4.24 -7.62
C MET A 169 2.77 -5.31 -8.38
N ALA A 170 2.97 -6.47 -7.78
CA ALA A 170 3.78 -7.54 -8.33
C ALA A 170 2.99 -8.84 -8.36
N SER A 171 3.10 -9.59 -9.45
CA SER A 171 2.45 -10.89 -9.63
C SER A 171 3.41 -12.02 -9.28
N PHE A 172 2.84 -13.05 -8.65
CA PHE A 172 3.53 -14.25 -8.21
C PHE A 172 2.85 -15.49 -8.81
N PRO A 173 3.52 -16.65 -8.82
CA PRO A 173 2.92 -17.89 -9.28
C PRO A 173 1.75 -18.32 -8.38
N THR A 174 1.86 -18.10 -7.06
CA THR A 174 0.83 -18.48 -6.10
C THR A 174 0.50 -17.40 -5.08
N GLU A 175 -0.69 -17.50 -4.47
CA GLU A 175 -1.08 -16.67 -3.31
C GLU A 175 -0.15 -16.86 -2.11
N GLN A 176 0.41 -18.07 -1.95
CA GLN A 176 1.33 -18.37 -0.86
C GLN A 176 2.66 -17.64 -1.02
N ASP A 177 3.15 -17.46 -2.24
CA ASP A 177 4.39 -16.74 -2.54
C ASP A 177 4.22 -15.23 -2.28
N ALA A 178 3.13 -14.65 -2.78
CA ALA A 178 2.79 -13.25 -2.51
C ALA A 178 2.64 -12.98 -1.01
N LYS A 179 1.97 -13.88 -0.27
CA LYS A 179 1.79 -13.79 1.17
C LYS A 179 3.11 -13.91 1.94
N SER A 180 3.96 -14.85 1.54
CA SER A 180 5.27 -15.08 2.17
C SER A 180 6.18 -13.87 2.00
N THR A 181 6.19 -13.31 0.78
CA THR A 181 6.89 -12.07 0.45
C THR A 181 6.39 -10.89 1.30
N ALA A 182 5.07 -10.66 1.35
CA ALA A 182 4.49 -9.59 2.17
C ALA A 182 4.86 -9.75 3.66
N THR A 183 4.78 -10.97 4.18
CA THR A 183 5.11 -11.29 5.57
C THR A 183 6.59 -11.02 5.86
N ARG A 184 7.49 -11.41 4.96
CA ARG A 184 8.93 -11.16 5.08
C ARG A 184 9.24 -9.66 5.10
N LEU A 185 8.61 -8.89 4.22
CA LEU A 185 8.74 -7.42 4.19
C LEU A 185 8.29 -6.78 5.51
N LEU A 186 7.15 -7.24 6.07
CA LEU A 186 6.65 -6.75 7.37
C LEU A 186 7.57 -7.11 8.55
N GLN A 187 8.05 -8.35 8.60
CA GLN A 187 8.89 -8.83 9.70
C GLN A 187 10.28 -8.19 9.69
N GLY A 188 10.88 -8.01 8.51
CA GLY A 188 12.22 -7.46 8.38
C GLY A 188 12.31 -5.97 8.67
N ARG A 189 11.18 -5.23 8.69
CA ARG A 189 11.15 -3.76 8.60
C ARG A 189 12.04 -3.23 7.47
N ARG A 190 12.12 -3.98 6.36
CA ARG A 190 13.02 -3.69 5.23
C ARG A 190 12.30 -3.14 4.02
N THR A 191 11.00 -2.85 4.10
CA THR A 191 10.22 -2.52 2.91
C THR A 191 10.73 -1.28 2.20
N ASP A 192 11.36 -0.34 2.89
CA ASP A 192 12.02 0.82 2.28
C ASP A 192 13.28 0.46 1.48
N ARG A 193 14.01 -0.59 1.88
CA ARG A 193 15.28 -1.02 1.24
C ARG A 193 15.13 -2.17 0.26
N ALA A 194 14.08 -2.97 0.42
CA ALA A 194 13.82 -4.12 -0.43
C ALA A 194 13.48 -3.73 -1.88
N PHE A 195 13.15 -2.45 -2.12
CA PHE A 195 12.75 -1.98 -3.44
C PHE A 195 13.66 -0.88 -3.98
N THR A 196 13.96 -0.98 -5.28
CA THR A 196 14.53 0.13 -6.05
C THR A 196 13.40 1.09 -6.43
N TRP A 197 13.28 2.18 -5.67
CA TRP A 197 12.25 3.18 -5.91
C TRP A 197 12.66 4.20 -6.96
N LYS A 198 11.68 4.69 -7.74
CA LYS A 198 11.83 5.92 -8.53
C LYS A 198 11.77 7.13 -7.59
N THR A 199 12.88 7.41 -6.91
CA THR A 199 12.99 8.41 -5.84
C THR A 199 12.66 9.84 -6.27
N SER A 200 12.76 10.16 -7.57
CA SER A 200 12.32 11.44 -8.14
C SER A 200 10.84 11.76 -7.90
N TYR A 201 10.02 10.76 -7.57
CA TYR A 201 8.59 10.91 -7.27
C TYR A 201 8.27 10.90 -5.77
N ILE A 202 9.27 10.67 -4.91
CA ILE A 202 9.14 10.63 -3.45
C ILE A 202 10.26 11.46 -2.81
N HIS A 203 9.96 12.73 -2.50
CA HIS A 203 10.90 13.63 -1.81
C HIS A 203 10.36 14.02 -0.45
N GLY A 204 11.22 13.94 0.58
CA GLY A 204 10.88 14.34 1.95
C GLY A 204 10.20 13.24 2.75
N TYR A 205 10.74 12.96 3.94
CA TYR A 205 10.22 11.96 4.86
C TYR A 205 8.77 12.28 5.26
N TYR A 206 7.84 11.38 4.94
CA TYR A 206 7.13 10.53 5.90
C TYR A 206 6.11 9.72 5.12
N GLY A 207 6.53 8.55 4.65
CA GLY A 207 5.60 7.58 4.10
C GLY A 207 5.67 6.28 4.85
N ARG A 208 4.49 5.83 5.31
CA ARG A 208 4.37 4.44 5.72
C ARG A 208 4.40 3.60 4.46
N VAL A 209 5.38 2.72 4.40
CA VAL A 209 5.39 1.64 3.42
C VAL A 209 4.57 0.52 4.02
N LEU A 210 3.48 0.14 3.35
CA LEU A 210 2.66 -0.98 3.78
C LEU A 210 2.57 -2.01 2.65
N PRO A 211 3.23 -3.16 2.80
CA PRO A 211 3.02 -4.31 1.93
C PRO A 211 1.77 -5.07 2.40
N VAL A 212 0.90 -5.40 1.46
CA VAL A 212 -0.24 -6.31 1.62
C VAL A 212 -0.31 -7.25 0.42
N TRP A 213 -1.11 -8.29 0.51
CA TRP A 213 -1.31 -9.23 -0.59
C TRP A 213 -2.81 -9.48 -0.81
N SER A 214 -3.17 -9.83 -2.04
CA SER A 214 -4.50 -10.31 -2.42
C SER A 214 -4.32 -11.28 -3.58
N LYS A 215 -4.79 -12.53 -3.41
CA LYS A 215 -4.50 -13.60 -4.36
C LYS A 215 -2.99 -13.72 -4.58
N SER A 216 -2.55 -13.97 -5.80
CA SER A 216 -1.13 -14.05 -6.17
C SER A 216 -0.47 -12.69 -6.38
N TYR A 217 -1.03 -11.60 -5.85
CA TYR A 217 -0.48 -10.26 -6.02
C TYR A 217 0.00 -9.65 -4.70
N LEU A 218 1.22 -9.13 -4.71
CA LEU A 218 1.75 -8.24 -3.68
C LEU A 218 1.43 -6.79 -4.06
N ILE A 219 1.00 -5.99 -3.10
CA ILE A 219 0.78 -4.55 -3.25
C ILE A 219 1.60 -3.84 -2.19
N VAL A 220 2.51 -2.96 -2.61
CA VAL A 220 3.32 -2.13 -1.71
C VAL A 220 3.01 -0.67 -2.01
N THR A 221 2.49 0.04 -1.01
CA THR A 221 2.13 1.46 -1.17
C THR A 221 2.99 2.32 -0.23
N VAL A 222 3.54 3.40 -0.79
CA VAL A 222 4.29 4.45 -0.10
C VAL A 222 3.56 5.76 -0.31
N VAL A 223 3.26 6.48 0.76
CA VAL A 223 2.64 7.82 0.68
C VAL A 223 3.56 8.85 1.28
N SER A 224 4.19 9.71 0.50
CA SER A 224 4.97 10.84 1.02
C SER A 224 4.15 12.13 1.00
N THR A 225 4.27 12.94 2.05
CA THR A 225 3.56 14.23 2.14
C THR A 225 4.46 15.32 2.68
N ASP A 226 4.10 16.57 2.40
CA ASP A 226 4.58 17.70 3.18
C ASP A 226 3.72 17.91 4.45
N LYS A 227 3.93 19.03 5.15
CA LYS A 227 3.17 19.37 6.37
C LYS A 227 1.67 19.53 6.09
N THR A 228 1.30 20.02 4.92
CA THR A 228 -0.09 20.28 4.51
C THR A 228 -0.83 18.98 4.22
N GLY A 229 -0.18 18.03 3.54
CA GLY A 229 -0.78 16.73 3.20
C GLY A 229 -0.80 15.71 4.35
N LYS A 230 0.00 15.94 5.40
CA LYS A 230 0.20 14.98 6.51
C LYS A 230 -1.09 14.45 7.16
N PRO A 231 -2.13 15.26 7.44
CA PRO A 231 -3.36 14.77 8.08
C PRO A 231 -4.13 13.73 7.25
N ASP A 232 -3.96 13.73 5.93
CA ASP A 232 -4.66 12.82 5.03
C ASP A 232 -3.80 11.64 4.57
N ALA A 233 -2.49 11.63 4.86
CA ALA A 233 -1.55 10.60 4.38
C ALA A 233 -2.03 9.17 4.68
N MET A 234 -2.48 8.92 5.92
CA MET A 234 -2.98 7.60 6.33
C MET A 234 -4.30 7.22 5.68
N LYS A 235 -5.14 8.21 5.34
CA LYS A 235 -6.42 7.98 4.63
C LYS A 235 -6.14 7.58 3.19
N PHE A 236 -5.26 8.32 2.50
CA PHE A 236 -4.81 7.96 1.15
C PHE A 236 -4.21 6.56 1.11
N LEU A 237 -3.33 6.23 2.07
CA LEU A 237 -2.76 4.89 2.19
C LEU A 237 -3.85 3.83 2.35
N ALA A 238 -4.75 4.00 3.33
CA ALA A 238 -5.78 3.01 3.64
C ALA A 238 -6.77 2.80 2.49
N TYR A 239 -7.29 3.87 1.90
CA TYR A 239 -8.30 3.77 0.86
C TYR A 239 -7.73 3.25 -0.46
N LEU A 240 -6.54 3.72 -0.88
CA LEU A 240 -5.91 3.21 -2.10
C LEU A 240 -5.56 1.73 -1.97
N MET A 241 -5.07 1.30 -0.79
CA MET A 241 -4.78 -0.11 -0.55
C MET A 241 -6.04 -0.97 -0.53
N SER A 242 -7.11 -0.50 0.11
CA SER A 242 -8.39 -1.21 0.13
C SER A 242 -8.95 -1.38 -1.29
N ASP A 243 -8.85 -0.34 -2.13
CA ASP A 243 -9.26 -0.40 -3.53
C ASP A 243 -8.46 -1.44 -4.32
N ARG A 244 -7.12 -1.45 -4.18
CA ARG A 244 -6.27 -2.45 -4.86
C ARG A 244 -6.49 -3.86 -4.38
N LEU A 245 -6.67 -4.08 -3.07
CA LEU A 245 -7.01 -5.39 -2.52
C LEU A 245 -8.31 -5.92 -3.13
N ARG A 246 -9.32 -5.04 -3.26
CA ARG A 246 -10.60 -5.38 -3.91
C ARG A 246 -10.43 -5.66 -5.40
N TYR A 247 -9.65 -4.84 -6.11
CA TYR A 247 -9.35 -5.03 -7.52
C TYR A 247 -8.76 -6.43 -7.77
N PHE A 248 -7.67 -6.79 -7.11
CA PHE A 248 -7.02 -8.10 -7.29
C PHE A 248 -7.84 -9.27 -6.75
N GLY A 249 -8.66 -9.04 -5.71
CA GLY A 249 -9.61 -10.05 -5.25
C GLY A 249 -10.68 -10.41 -6.29
N GLN A 250 -10.88 -9.56 -7.30
CA GLN A 250 -11.84 -9.73 -8.39
C GLN A 250 -11.19 -10.00 -9.75
N ARG A 251 -9.96 -9.53 -9.98
CA ARG A 251 -9.25 -9.63 -11.28
C ARG A 251 -9.28 -11.06 -11.83
N ASP A 252 -8.97 -12.04 -11.00
CA ASP A 252 -8.88 -13.44 -11.43
C ASP A 252 -10.22 -14.19 -11.40
N ARG A 253 -11.33 -13.53 -11.07
CA ARG A 253 -12.67 -14.14 -11.08
C ARG A 253 -13.38 -14.05 -12.44
N ILE A 254 -12.83 -13.27 -13.37
CA ILE A 254 -13.41 -13.03 -14.70
C ILE A 254 -12.64 -13.86 -15.73
N ALA A 255 -12.57 -15.17 -15.50
CA ALA A 255 -12.02 -16.15 -16.44
C ALA A 255 -13.17 -17.00 -17.02
#